data_AF-A0A8S9QXI6-F1
#
_entry.id   AF-A0A8S9QXI6-F1
#
_cell.length_a   1.000
_cell.length_b   1.000
_cell.length_c   1.000
_cell.angle_alpha   90.00
_cell.angle_beta   90.00
_cell.angle_gamma   90.00
#
_symmetry.space_group_name_H-M   'P 1'
#
loop_
_entity.id
_entity.type
_entity.pdbx_description
1 polymer ?
#
loop_
_entity_poly.entity_id
_entity_poly.type
_entity_poly.pdbx_seq_one_letter_code
_entity_poly.pdbx_strand_id
1 'polypeptide(L)'
;MQDSSGIFWDNDSLAALLALELKADLLILLSDVEGLYTGPPSDPNSKLIHTFIKEKHQDEITFGDKSRLGRGGMTAKVKAAVNAAYAGIPVIITSGYAAENIDKVLRGLRVGTLFHQDARLWAPITDSTARDMAVAARESSRKLQALSSEDRKQILYSIAHALEANEKTIRAENELDVATAQEAGLEESLVARLVMTPAKISSLAASVRKLADMEDPIGRVLKKTEVADGLVLEKTSSPLGVLLIVFESRPDALVQVS
;
A
#
# COMPACT_ATOMS: atom_id res chain seq x y z
N MET A 1 -30.26 12.42 -26.28
CA MET A 1 -30.51 12.16 -27.72
C MET A 1 -29.53 11.08 -28.14
N GLN A 2 -30.07 9.91 -28.46
CA GLN A 2 -29.35 8.71 -28.86
C GLN A 2 -29.29 8.73 -30.38
N ASP A 3 -28.08 8.72 -30.97
CA ASP A 3 -27.91 8.75 -32.42
C ASP A 3 -27.99 7.31 -32.98
N SER A 4 -28.80 7.16 -34.01
CA SER A 4 -29.29 5.92 -34.63
C SER A 4 -28.36 5.38 -35.71
N SER A 5 -27.04 5.40 -35.47
CA SER A 5 -26.04 4.76 -36.34
C SER A 5 -25.17 3.82 -35.52
N GLY A 6 -25.40 2.51 -35.66
CA GLY A 6 -24.69 1.45 -34.95
C GLY A 6 -23.22 1.27 -35.39
N ILE A 7 -22.40 2.31 -35.23
CA ILE A 7 -20.98 2.35 -35.64
C ILE A 7 -20.16 3.07 -34.54
N PHE A 8 -19.91 2.38 -33.43
CA PHE A 8 -18.55 2.02 -32.98
C PHE A 8 -17.41 2.82 -33.70
N TRP A 9 -16.58 3.66 -33.05
CA TRP A 9 -15.19 3.30 -32.69
C TRP A 9 -14.36 4.51 -32.19
N ASP A 10 -13.98 4.55 -30.91
CA ASP A 10 -12.57 4.88 -30.59
C ASP A 10 -11.81 3.55 -30.45
N ASN A 11 -10.53 3.56 -30.81
CA ASN A 11 -9.75 2.33 -30.87
C ASN A 11 -9.64 1.61 -29.51
N ASP A 12 -9.72 2.38 -28.43
CA ASP A 12 -9.55 1.90 -27.07
C ASP A 12 -10.80 1.09 -26.63
N SER A 13 -12.00 1.46 -27.08
CA SER A 13 -13.28 0.93 -26.59
C SER A 13 -13.62 -0.51 -27.00
N LEU A 14 -13.43 -0.94 -28.24
CA LEU A 14 -13.30 -2.39 -28.67
C LEU A 14 -11.92 -2.98 -28.62
N ALA A 15 -10.82 -2.27 -28.32
CA ALA A 15 -9.72 -3.01 -27.73
C ALA A 15 -10.22 -3.64 -26.41
N ALA A 16 -10.93 -2.84 -25.59
CA ALA A 16 -11.61 -3.32 -24.37
C ALA A 16 -12.71 -4.35 -24.63
N LEU A 17 -13.65 -4.11 -25.56
CA LEU A 17 -14.72 -5.09 -25.83
C LEU A 17 -14.21 -6.36 -26.49
N LEU A 18 -13.22 -6.28 -27.40
CA LEU A 18 -12.63 -7.47 -27.97
C LEU A 18 -11.90 -8.28 -26.90
N ALA A 19 -11.18 -7.62 -25.98
CA ALA A 19 -10.58 -8.28 -24.84
C ALA A 19 -11.65 -9.01 -24.01
N LEU A 20 -12.79 -8.36 -23.74
CA LEU A 20 -13.91 -8.95 -23.01
C LEU A 20 -14.51 -10.17 -23.71
N GLU A 21 -14.77 -10.06 -25.01
CA GLU A 21 -15.32 -11.17 -25.80
C GLU A 21 -14.36 -12.36 -25.87
N LEU A 22 -13.05 -12.08 -26.00
CA LEU A 22 -12.01 -13.09 -26.04
C LEU A 22 -11.63 -13.64 -24.66
N LYS A 23 -12.12 -13.03 -23.57
CA LYS A 23 -11.69 -13.30 -22.19
C LYS A 23 -10.17 -13.21 -22.05
N ALA A 24 -9.58 -12.15 -22.58
CA ALA A 24 -8.14 -11.95 -22.53
C ALA A 24 -7.65 -11.83 -21.08
N ASP A 25 -6.46 -12.38 -20.80
CA ASP A 25 -5.83 -12.30 -19.47
C ASP A 25 -5.36 -10.88 -19.13
N LEU A 26 -5.05 -10.07 -20.15
CA LEU A 26 -4.53 -8.72 -20.01
C LEU A 26 -4.80 -7.90 -21.28
N LEU A 27 -5.19 -6.64 -21.10
CA LEU A 27 -5.25 -5.64 -22.16
C LEU A 27 -4.16 -4.59 -21.96
N ILE A 28 -3.36 -4.31 -23.00
CA ILE A 28 -2.36 -3.24 -22.98
C ILE A 28 -2.79 -2.14 -23.95
N LEU A 29 -3.04 -0.94 -23.41
CA LEU A 29 -3.35 0.26 -24.18
C LEU A 29 -2.08 1.11 -24.30
N LEU A 30 -1.57 1.24 -25.52
CA LEU A 30 -0.41 2.06 -25.81
C LEU A 30 -0.82 3.52 -26.02
N SER A 31 -0.13 4.44 -25.35
CA SER A 31 -0.38 5.87 -25.36
C SER A 31 0.86 6.67 -25.74
N ASP A 32 0.69 7.97 -25.96
CA ASP A 32 1.78 8.93 -26.15
C ASP A 32 2.43 9.40 -24.83
N VAL A 33 1.82 9.07 -23.70
CA VAL A 33 2.32 9.33 -22.34
C VAL A 33 2.71 8.04 -21.63
N GLU A 34 3.54 8.14 -20.59
CA GLU A 34 3.98 6.97 -19.80
C GLU A 34 2.85 6.27 -19.05
N GLY A 35 1.80 7.00 -18.68
CA GLY A 35 0.62 6.52 -17.96
C GLY A 35 -0.22 7.68 -17.43
N LEU A 36 -1.00 7.42 -16.39
CA LEU A 36 -1.78 8.43 -15.66
C LEU A 36 -0.92 9.16 -14.64
N TYR A 37 -1.12 10.46 -14.49
CA TYR A 37 -0.39 11.27 -13.52
C TYR A 37 -1.34 11.91 -12.50
N THR A 38 -0.84 12.23 -11.31
CA THR A 38 -1.57 12.93 -10.24
C THR A 38 -1.88 14.39 -10.57
N GLY A 39 -1.34 14.91 -11.68
CA GLY A 39 -1.59 16.26 -12.18
C GLY A 39 -1.09 16.43 -13.61
N PRO A 40 -1.11 17.66 -14.16
CA PRO A 40 -0.58 17.93 -15.49
C PRO A 40 0.91 17.54 -15.59
N PRO A 41 1.40 17.00 -16.72
CA PRO A 41 2.82 16.66 -16.88
C PRO A 41 3.78 17.85 -16.73
N SER A 42 3.27 19.07 -16.86
CA SER A 42 4.03 20.32 -16.67
C SER A 42 4.26 20.69 -15.20
N ASP A 43 3.50 20.10 -14.26
CA ASP A 43 3.67 20.35 -12.82
C ASP A 43 4.82 19.48 -12.27
N PRO A 44 5.86 20.07 -11.66
CA PRO A 44 6.96 19.33 -11.05
C PRO A 44 6.55 18.36 -9.93
N ASN A 45 5.38 18.58 -9.32
CA ASN A 45 4.83 17.69 -8.29
C ASN A 45 3.99 16.55 -8.86
N SER A 46 3.77 16.55 -10.18
CA SER A 46 3.00 15.51 -10.86
C SER A 46 3.77 14.20 -10.85
N LYS A 47 3.17 13.16 -10.26
CA LYS A 47 3.76 11.82 -10.15
C LYS A 47 2.96 10.85 -11.00
N LEU A 48 3.66 9.89 -11.61
CA LEU A 48 3.04 8.79 -12.32
C LEU A 48 2.26 7.91 -11.32
N ILE A 49 0.98 7.69 -11.60
CA ILE A 49 0.10 6.77 -10.89
C ILE A 49 0.36 5.40 -11.48
N HIS A 50 0.99 4.52 -10.72
CA HIS A 50 1.27 3.17 -11.23
C HIS A 50 0.10 2.20 -11.09
N THR A 51 -0.78 2.42 -10.12
CA THR A 51 -1.99 1.62 -9.94
C THR A 51 -3.19 2.52 -9.75
N PHE A 52 -4.15 2.41 -10.65
CA PHE A 52 -5.40 3.16 -10.59
C PHE A 52 -6.35 2.53 -9.58
N ILE A 53 -6.55 3.23 -8.47
CA ILE A 53 -7.63 2.98 -7.50
C ILE A 53 -8.76 3.97 -7.78
N LYS A 54 -9.96 3.47 -8.10
CA LYS A 54 -11.12 4.29 -8.50
C LYS A 54 -11.53 5.28 -7.41
N GLU A 55 -11.65 4.82 -6.17
CA GLU A 55 -12.08 5.62 -5.02
C GLU A 55 -11.10 6.77 -4.70
N LYS A 56 -9.85 6.66 -5.14
CA LYS A 56 -8.82 7.68 -4.93
C LYS A 56 -8.67 8.60 -6.13
N HIS A 57 -8.54 8.03 -7.33
CA HIS A 57 -8.08 8.77 -8.49
C HIS A 57 -9.20 9.19 -9.44
N GLN A 58 -10.41 8.62 -9.36
CA GLN A 58 -11.47 8.92 -10.33
C GLN A 58 -11.81 10.42 -10.38
N ASP A 59 -11.77 11.09 -9.23
CA ASP A 59 -12.10 12.52 -9.11
C ASP A 59 -10.88 13.43 -9.30
N GLU A 60 -9.67 12.88 -9.25
CA GLU A 60 -8.39 13.62 -9.37
C GLU A 60 -7.84 13.67 -10.80
N ILE A 61 -8.37 12.86 -11.73
CA ILE A 61 -7.89 12.85 -13.12
C ILE A 61 -8.26 14.18 -13.80
N THR A 62 -7.29 15.09 -13.83
CA THR A 62 -7.34 16.28 -14.66
C THR A 62 -6.96 15.85 -16.07
N PHE A 63 -7.97 15.63 -16.91
CA PHE A 63 -7.77 15.25 -18.31
C PHE A 63 -7.09 16.41 -19.05
N GLY A 64 -5.79 16.28 -19.30
CA GLY A 64 -5.04 17.26 -20.10
C GLY A 64 -5.69 17.49 -21.46
N ASP A 65 -5.50 18.70 -22.00
CA ASP A 65 -6.10 19.14 -23.25
C ASP A 65 -5.89 18.14 -24.41
N LYS A 66 -6.91 18.03 -25.27
CA LYS A 66 -6.92 17.14 -26.44
C LYS A 66 -5.62 17.28 -27.24
N SER A 67 -4.85 16.20 -27.38
CA SER A 67 -3.64 16.22 -28.20
C SER A 67 -3.98 16.46 -29.68
N ARG A 68 -3.11 17.22 -30.36
CA ARG A 68 -3.36 17.83 -31.69
C ARG A 68 -3.55 16.83 -32.84
N LEU A 69 -3.33 15.53 -32.61
CA LEU A 69 -3.28 14.49 -33.65
C LEU A 69 -4.10 13.22 -33.33
N GLY A 70 -4.75 13.13 -32.17
CA GLY A 70 -5.54 11.95 -31.76
C GLY A 70 -7.04 12.25 -31.69
N ARG A 71 -7.88 11.45 -32.39
CA ARG A 71 -9.35 11.56 -32.28
C ARG A 71 -9.91 10.97 -30.96
N GLY A 72 -9.09 10.25 -30.19
CA GLY A 72 -9.42 9.69 -28.88
C GLY A 72 -8.44 10.20 -27.81
N GLY A 73 -8.91 11.07 -26.91
CA GLY A 73 -8.09 11.64 -25.84
C GLY A 73 -7.81 10.65 -24.69
N MET A 74 -6.96 11.04 -23.75
CA MET A 74 -6.66 10.24 -22.53
C MET A 74 -7.92 9.83 -21.76
N THR A 75 -8.98 10.64 -21.80
CA THR A 75 -10.29 10.30 -21.22
C THR A 75 -10.89 9.03 -21.80
N ALA A 76 -10.75 8.79 -23.11
CA ALA A 76 -11.28 7.59 -23.76
C ALA A 76 -10.52 6.33 -23.30
N LYS A 77 -9.18 6.41 -23.26
CA LYS A 77 -8.30 5.35 -22.75
C LYS A 77 -8.63 4.97 -21.32
N VAL A 78 -8.77 5.96 -20.44
CA VAL A 78 -9.13 5.72 -19.04
C VAL A 78 -10.52 5.09 -18.93
N LYS A 79 -11.51 5.56 -19.69
CA LYS A 79 -12.85 4.97 -19.66
C LYS A 79 -12.85 3.52 -20.15
N ALA A 80 -12.15 3.23 -21.25
CA ALA A 80 -12.00 1.87 -21.77
C ALA A 80 -11.27 0.97 -20.75
N ALA A 81 -10.18 1.46 -20.16
CA ALA A 81 -9.41 0.72 -19.16
C ALA A 81 -10.23 0.43 -17.90
N VAL A 82 -10.96 1.42 -17.37
CA VAL A 82 -11.84 1.23 -16.21
C VAL A 82 -12.95 0.22 -16.55
N ASN A 83 -13.57 0.31 -17.72
CA ASN A 83 -14.63 -0.62 -18.10
C ASN A 83 -14.12 -2.07 -18.16
N ALA A 84 -13.04 -2.34 -18.90
CA ALA A 84 -12.47 -3.67 -18.99
C ALA A 84 -11.96 -4.20 -17.63
N ALA A 85 -11.27 -3.37 -16.85
CA ALA A 85 -10.77 -3.74 -15.52
C ALA A 85 -11.89 -4.18 -14.56
N TYR A 86 -12.98 -3.44 -14.52
CA TYR A 86 -14.12 -3.75 -13.64
C TYR A 86 -15.04 -4.84 -14.21
N ALA A 87 -14.85 -5.23 -15.46
CA ALA A 87 -15.48 -6.40 -16.06
C ALA A 87 -14.59 -7.66 -15.98
N GLY A 88 -13.47 -7.58 -15.23
CA GLY A 88 -12.61 -8.73 -14.89
C GLY A 88 -11.36 -8.87 -15.74
N ILE A 89 -11.05 -7.92 -16.63
CA ILE A 89 -9.84 -7.94 -17.47
C ILE A 89 -8.86 -6.87 -17.01
N PRO A 90 -7.71 -7.24 -16.41
CA PRO A 90 -6.66 -6.29 -16.08
C PRO A 90 -6.25 -5.44 -17.29
N VAL A 91 -6.04 -4.14 -17.09
CA VAL A 91 -5.62 -3.22 -18.15
C VAL A 91 -4.38 -2.45 -17.75
N ILE A 92 -3.41 -2.31 -18.65
CA ILE A 92 -2.26 -1.42 -18.46
C ILE A 92 -2.28 -0.34 -19.53
N ILE A 93 -2.19 0.93 -19.10
CA ILE A 93 -1.91 2.06 -19.99
C ILE A 93 -0.42 2.39 -19.88
N THR A 94 0.32 2.35 -20.99
CA THR A 94 1.74 2.70 -21.01
C THR A 94 2.16 3.38 -22.32
N SER A 95 3.36 3.96 -22.36
CA SER A 95 3.87 4.61 -23.57
C SER A 95 4.16 3.59 -24.68
N GLY A 96 3.67 3.88 -25.89
CA GLY A 96 3.99 3.15 -27.11
C GLY A 96 5.32 3.54 -27.76
N TYR A 97 6.02 4.56 -27.26
CA TYR A 97 7.31 5.00 -27.82
C TYR A 97 8.50 4.16 -27.35
N ALA A 98 8.36 3.44 -26.24
CA ALA A 98 9.39 2.55 -25.71
C ALA A 98 9.01 1.08 -26.00
N ALA A 99 9.65 0.49 -27.01
CA ALA A 99 9.33 -0.85 -27.51
C ALA A 99 9.47 -1.94 -26.43
N GLU A 100 10.37 -1.74 -25.47
CA GLU A 100 10.59 -2.67 -24.37
C GLU A 100 9.47 -2.64 -23.31
N ASN A 101 8.55 -1.67 -23.33
CA ASN A 101 7.48 -1.58 -22.34
C ASN A 101 6.55 -2.80 -22.39
N ILE A 102 6.30 -3.37 -23.57
CA ILE A 102 5.47 -4.57 -23.69
C ILE A 102 6.15 -5.76 -23.00
N ASP A 103 7.45 -5.98 -23.24
CA ASP A 103 8.23 -7.04 -22.57
C ASP A 103 8.29 -6.81 -21.06
N LYS A 104 8.53 -5.57 -20.61
CA LYS A 104 8.51 -5.21 -19.18
C LYS A 104 7.16 -5.52 -18.53
N VAL A 105 6.06 -5.17 -19.18
CA VAL A 105 4.70 -5.46 -18.71
C VAL A 105 4.46 -6.97 -18.59
N LEU A 106 4.83 -7.74 -19.62
CA LEU A 106 4.65 -9.21 -19.60
C LEU A 106 5.50 -9.91 -18.52
N ARG A 107 6.61 -9.30 -18.11
CA ARG A 107 7.43 -9.76 -16.97
C ARG A 107 6.91 -9.31 -15.60
N GLY A 108 5.78 -8.61 -15.55
CA GLY A 108 5.23 -8.07 -14.31
C GLY A 108 6.01 -6.89 -13.75
N LEU A 109 6.86 -6.23 -14.55
CA LEU A 109 7.56 -5.03 -14.12
C LEU A 109 6.60 -3.84 -14.06
N ARG A 110 6.85 -2.97 -13.09
CA ARG A 110 6.03 -1.80 -12.80
C ARG A 110 6.21 -0.71 -13.87
N VAL A 111 5.42 -0.79 -14.94
CA VAL A 111 5.47 0.13 -16.08
C VAL A 111 4.07 0.67 -16.40
N GLY A 112 3.98 1.99 -16.58
CA GLY A 112 2.72 2.69 -16.81
C GLY A 112 1.75 2.57 -15.63
N THR A 113 0.46 2.58 -15.94
CA THR A 113 -0.65 2.53 -14.97
C THR A 113 -1.48 1.27 -15.14
N LEU A 114 -1.57 0.46 -14.10
CA LEU A 114 -2.40 -0.74 -14.01
C LEU A 114 -3.79 -0.41 -13.46
N PHE A 115 -4.81 -0.94 -14.12
CA PHE A 115 -6.22 -0.90 -13.75
C PHE A 115 -6.68 -2.32 -13.44
N HIS A 116 -7.22 -2.54 -12.26
CA HIS A 116 -7.70 -3.84 -11.81
C HIS A 116 -8.88 -3.65 -10.85
N GLN A 117 -9.90 -4.52 -10.92
CA GLN A 117 -11.07 -4.44 -10.03
C GLN A 117 -10.67 -4.51 -8.54
N ASP A 118 -9.71 -5.38 -8.22
CA ASP A 118 -9.19 -5.59 -6.87
C ASP A 118 -7.98 -4.71 -6.53
N ALA A 119 -7.63 -3.71 -7.35
CA ALA A 119 -6.46 -2.86 -7.14
C ALA A 119 -6.38 -2.32 -5.70
N ARG A 120 -7.52 -1.96 -5.10
CA ARG A 120 -7.58 -1.46 -3.71
C ARG A 120 -7.12 -2.46 -2.63
N LEU A 121 -7.12 -3.76 -2.93
CA LEU A 121 -6.77 -4.82 -1.96
C LEU A 121 -5.26 -5.02 -1.83
N TRP A 122 -4.51 -4.80 -2.92
CA TRP A 122 -3.09 -5.12 -3.01
C TRP A 122 -2.21 -3.95 -3.46
N ALA A 123 -2.79 -2.89 -4.06
CA ALA A 123 -2.04 -1.68 -4.34
C ALA A 123 -1.58 -1.10 -3.00
N PRO A 124 -0.28 -0.77 -2.86
CA PRO A 124 0.20 -0.17 -1.65
C PRO A 124 -0.60 1.12 -1.42
N ILE A 125 -1.14 1.27 -0.21
CA ILE A 125 -1.93 2.44 0.23
C ILE A 125 -1.15 3.76 -0.01
N THR A 126 0.17 3.67 -0.24
CA THR A 126 1.01 4.74 -0.79
C THR A 126 2.09 4.22 -1.74
N ASP A 127 2.34 4.95 -2.84
CA ASP A 127 3.60 4.94 -3.59
C ASP A 127 4.70 5.62 -2.76
N SER A 128 4.92 5.08 -1.57
CA SER A 128 5.79 5.66 -0.56
C SER A 128 7.19 5.12 -0.76
N THR A 129 8.14 6.00 -1.08
CA THR A 129 9.55 5.64 -1.05
C THR A 129 9.99 5.31 0.39
N ALA A 130 11.13 4.64 0.58
CA ALA A 130 11.69 4.42 1.92
C ALA A 130 11.87 5.74 2.70
N ARG A 131 12.15 6.83 1.98
CA ARG A 131 12.23 8.17 2.57
C ARG A 131 10.86 8.64 3.07
N ASP A 132 9.80 8.44 2.30
CA ASP A 132 8.44 8.84 2.70
C ASP A 132 7.98 8.05 3.94
N MET A 133 8.26 6.73 3.99
CA MET A 133 8.01 5.90 5.18
C MET A 133 8.74 6.44 6.41
N ALA A 134 10.02 6.80 6.25
CA ALA A 134 10.83 7.33 7.35
C ALA A 134 10.33 8.71 7.85
N VAL A 135 9.89 9.58 6.93
CA VAL A 135 9.30 10.88 7.27
C VAL A 135 7.98 10.67 8.02
N ALA A 136 7.09 9.81 7.51
CA ALA A 136 5.81 9.50 8.15
C ALA A 136 6.00 8.88 9.55
N ALA A 137 6.97 7.98 9.70
CA ALA A 137 7.32 7.39 10.99
C ALA A 137 7.83 8.46 11.98
N ARG A 138 8.66 9.40 11.52
CA ARG A 138 9.17 10.50 12.35
C ARG A 138 8.07 11.44 12.80
N GLU A 139 7.15 11.80 11.92
CA GLU A 139 6.00 12.65 12.27
C GLU A 139 5.05 11.96 13.24
N SER A 140 4.76 10.68 13.00
CA SER A 140 3.88 9.88 13.85
C SER A 140 4.49 9.60 15.22
N SER A 141 5.81 9.39 15.30
CA SER A 141 6.55 9.23 16.58
C SER A 141 6.32 10.43 17.49
N ARG A 142 6.34 11.66 16.96
CA ARG A 142 6.05 12.87 17.75
C ARG A 142 4.61 12.93 18.24
N LYS A 143 3.65 12.55 17.40
CA LYS A 143 2.23 12.47 17.80
C LYS A 143 2.03 11.44 18.91
N LEU A 144 2.64 10.26 18.78
CA LEU A 144 2.57 9.18 19.77
C LEU A 144 3.23 9.58 21.11
N GLN A 145 4.32 10.33 21.06
CA GLN A 145 4.98 10.90 22.24
C GLN A 145 4.10 11.88 23.01
N ALA A 146 3.29 12.67 22.30
CA ALA A 146 2.41 13.67 22.90
C ALA A 146 1.14 13.08 23.55
N LEU A 147 0.82 11.82 23.28
CA LEU A 147 -0.34 11.15 23.87
C LEU A 147 -0.17 10.94 25.38
N SER A 148 -1.30 10.76 26.08
CA SER A 148 -1.26 10.32 27.47
C SER A 148 -0.83 8.86 27.59
N SER A 149 -0.44 8.45 28.80
CA SER A 149 -0.14 7.05 29.10
C SER A 149 -1.35 6.15 28.82
N GLU A 150 -2.54 6.61 29.19
CA GLU A 150 -3.79 5.88 29.00
C GLU A 150 -4.14 5.71 27.52
N ASP A 151 -3.95 6.76 26.70
CA ASP A 151 -4.21 6.65 25.26
C ASP A 151 -3.26 5.64 24.59
N ARG A 152 -1.98 5.65 24.96
CA ARG A 152 -1.00 4.66 24.46
C ARG A 152 -1.38 3.24 24.88
N LYS A 153 -1.81 3.07 26.14
CA LYS A 153 -2.30 1.79 26.66
C LYS A 153 -3.51 1.30 25.88
N GLN A 154 -4.46 2.19 25.60
CA GLN A 154 -5.68 1.85 24.86
C GLN A 154 -5.40 1.47 23.40
N ILE A 155 -4.39 2.08 22.77
CA ILE A 155 -3.90 1.67 21.45
C ILE A 155 -3.42 0.21 21.50
N LEU A 156 -2.60 -0.16 22.49
CA LEU A 156 -2.11 -1.54 22.63
C LEU A 156 -3.26 -2.53 22.86
N TYR A 157 -4.25 -2.20 23.69
CA TYR A 157 -5.43 -3.06 23.85
C TYR A 157 -6.24 -3.22 22.57
N SER A 158 -6.37 -2.15 21.79
CA SER A 158 -7.07 -2.17 20.51
C SER A 158 -6.33 -3.04 19.49
N ILE A 159 -4.99 -3.02 19.48
CA ILE A 159 -4.17 -3.95 18.68
C ILE A 159 -4.42 -5.40 19.11
N ALA A 160 -4.38 -5.69 20.41
CA ALA A 160 -4.62 -7.04 20.92
C ALA A 160 -6.02 -7.57 20.53
N HIS A 161 -7.05 -6.74 20.66
CA HIS A 161 -8.41 -7.10 20.25
C HIS A 161 -8.51 -7.31 18.73
N ALA A 162 -7.90 -6.42 17.93
CA ALA A 162 -7.91 -6.55 16.47
C ALA A 162 -7.25 -7.84 15.99
N LEU A 163 -6.15 -8.28 16.61
CA LEU A 163 -5.48 -9.54 16.28
C LEU A 163 -6.42 -10.74 16.46
N GLU A 164 -7.13 -10.81 17.57
CA GLU A 164 -8.06 -11.92 17.86
C GLU A 164 -9.33 -11.85 17.00
N ALA A 165 -9.91 -10.65 16.84
CA ALA A 165 -11.11 -10.45 16.03
C ALA A 165 -10.89 -10.81 14.55
N ASN A 166 -9.66 -10.66 14.05
CA ASN A 166 -9.29 -10.93 12.66
C ASN A 166 -8.48 -12.23 12.48
N GLU A 167 -8.46 -13.13 13.48
CA GLU A 167 -7.66 -14.37 13.46
C GLU A 167 -7.84 -15.17 12.16
N LYS A 168 -9.10 -15.34 11.72
CA LYS A 168 -9.43 -16.11 10.51
C LYS A 168 -8.83 -15.49 9.26
N THR A 169 -8.91 -14.17 9.13
CA THR A 169 -8.36 -13.43 7.99
C THR A 169 -6.85 -13.50 7.99
N ILE A 170 -6.21 -13.25 9.13
CA ILE A 170 -4.74 -13.35 9.28
C ILE A 170 -4.23 -14.73 8.87
N ARG A 171 -4.94 -15.78 9.29
CA ARG A 171 -4.58 -17.16 8.93
C ARG A 171 -4.76 -17.46 7.46
N ALA A 172 -5.88 -17.03 6.86
CA ALA A 172 -6.13 -17.26 5.44
C ALA A 172 -5.03 -16.64 4.57
N GLU A 173 -4.61 -15.41 4.89
CA GLU A 173 -3.49 -14.75 4.19
C GLU A 173 -2.16 -15.47 4.46
N ASN A 174 -1.88 -15.85 5.71
CA ASN A 174 -0.64 -16.55 6.05
C ASN A 174 -0.52 -17.94 5.39
N GLU A 175 -1.63 -18.63 5.15
CA GLU A 175 -1.64 -19.90 4.43
C GLU A 175 -1.18 -19.72 2.97
N LEU A 176 -1.52 -18.59 2.33
CA LEU A 176 -1.01 -18.23 0.99
C LEU A 176 0.49 -17.93 1.02
N ASP A 177 0.97 -17.21 2.03
CA ASP A 177 2.40 -16.93 2.21
C ASP A 177 3.21 -18.22 2.42
N VAL A 178 2.69 -19.15 3.22
CA VAL A 178 3.31 -20.44 3.49
C VAL A 178 3.35 -21.31 2.24
N ALA A 179 2.28 -21.37 1.45
CA ALA A 179 2.25 -22.09 0.18
C ALA A 179 3.28 -21.53 -0.79
N THR A 180 3.32 -20.20 -0.94
CA THR A 180 4.31 -19.50 -1.79
C THR A 180 5.74 -19.81 -1.34
N ALA A 181 5.99 -19.82 -0.03
CA ALA A 181 7.31 -20.13 0.53
C ALA A 181 7.74 -21.58 0.24
N GLN A 182 6.81 -22.53 0.34
CA GLN A 182 7.07 -23.94 0.03
C GLN A 182 7.36 -24.14 -1.46
N GLU A 183 6.58 -23.52 -2.34
CA GLU A 183 6.79 -23.55 -3.80
C GLU A 183 8.13 -22.94 -4.20
N ALA A 184 8.57 -21.88 -3.51
CA ALA A 184 9.88 -21.27 -3.70
C ALA A 184 11.05 -22.12 -3.17
N GLY A 185 10.78 -23.27 -2.55
CA GLY A 185 11.81 -24.19 -2.04
C GLY A 185 12.54 -23.69 -0.79
N LEU A 186 11.89 -22.85 0.02
CA LEU A 186 12.46 -22.42 1.30
C LEU A 186 12.61 -23.60 2.28
N GLU A 187 13.67 -23.53 3.09
CA GLU A 187 13.95 -24.51 4.15
C GLU A 187 12.76 -24.70 5.09
N GLU A 188 12.44 -25.95 5.44
CA GLU A 188 11.29 -26.32 6.28
C GLU A 188 11.29 -25.58 7.63
N SER A 189 12.49 -25.32 8.17
CA SER A 189 12.68 -24.55 9.40
C SER A 189 12.28 -23.07 9.29
N LEU A 190 12.44 -22.46 8.12
CA LEU A 190 12.02 -21.08 7.84
C LEU A 190 10.51 -21.01 7.63
N VAL A 191 9.94 -21.99 6.93
CA VAL A 191 8.50 -22.11 6.75
C VAL A 191 7.80 -22.31 8.11
N ALA A 192 8.34 -23.17 8.99
CA ALA A 192 7.78 -23.39 10.33
C ALA A 192 7.74 -22.12 11.20
N ARG A 193 8.69 -21.19 10.99
CA ARG A 193 8.70 -19.88 11.66
C ARG A 193 7.64 -18.95 11.09
N LEU A 194 7.35 -19.04 9.79
CA LEU A 194 6.34 -18.23 9.08
C LEU A 194 4.90 -18.60 9.46
N VAL A 195 4.62 -19.86 9.84
CA VAL A 195 3.25 -20.32 10.14
C VAL A 195 2.65 -19.58 11.34
N MET A 196 1.45 -19.01 11.16
CA MET A 196 0.64 -18.34 12.16
C MET A 196 -0.51 -19.23 12.63
N THR A 197 -0.34 -19.87 13.79
CA THR A 197 -1.39 -20.70 14.40
C THR A 197 -2.33 -19.87 15.29
N PRO A 198 -3.55 -20.34 15.59
CA PRO A 198 -4.45 -19.68 16.55
C PRO A 198 -3.76 -19.44 17.91
N ALA A 199 -2.99 -20.42 18.37
CA ALA A 199 -2.21 -20.29 19.61
C ALA A 199 -1.15 -19.19 19.55
N LYS A 200 -0.44 -19.04 18.41
CA LYS A 200 0.51 -17.94 18.22
C LYS A 200 -0.19 -16.58 18.24
N ILE A 201 -1.31 -16.43 17.53
CA ILE A 201 -2.08 -15.17 17.49
C ILE A 201 -2.58 -14.80 18.90
N SER A 202 -3.15 -15.75 19.63
CA SER A 202 -3.59 -15.54 21.02
C SER A 202 -2.41 -15.18 21.94
N SER A 203 -1.26 -15.83 21.79
CA SER A 203 -0.05 -15.53 22.55
C SER A 203 0.49 -14.11 22.26
N LEU A 204 0.43 -13.67 21.00
CA LEU A 204 0.80 -12.32 20.59
C LEU A 204 -0.13 -11.28 21.23
N ALA A 205 -1.45 -11.48 21.13
CA ALA A 205 -2.43 -10.60 21.76
C ALA A 205 -2.24 -10.52 23.28
N ALA A 206 -2.00 -11.64 23.95
CA ALA A 206 -1.68 -11.67 25.38
C ALA A 206 -0.40 -10.90 25.72
N SER A 207 0.64 -11.01 24.88
CA SER A 207 1.90 -10.28 25.06
C SER A 207 1.71 -8.77 24.90
N VAL A 208 0.92 -8.33 23.91
CA VAL A 208 0.56 -6.90 23.75
C VAL A 208 -0.18 -6.38 24.98
N ARG A 209 -1.15 -7.14 25.52
CA ARG A 209 -1.87 -6.75 26.74
C ARG A 209 -0.92 -6.62 27.93
N LYS A 210 0.01 -7.56 28.07
CA LYS A 210 1.03 -7.50 29.12
C LYS A 210 1.89 -6.23 29.00
N LEU A 211 2.29 -5.85 27.79
CA LEU A 211 3.02 -4.58 27.55
C LEU A 211 2.15 -3.37 27.90
N ALA A 212 0.86 -3.40 27.57
CA ALA A 212 -0.09 -2.34 27.92
C ALA A 212 -0.24 -2.15 29.44
N ASP A 213 -0.12 -3.25 30.20
CA ASP A 213 -0.19 -3.24 31.66
C ASP A 213 1.12 -2.92 32.38
N MET A 214 2.23 -2.84 31.64
CA MET A 214 3.49 -2.39 32.20
C MET A 214 3.44 -0.90 32.51
N GLU A 215 4.19 -0.49 33.52
CA GLU A 215 4.32 0.91 33.88
C GLU A 215 4.95 1.68 32.71
N ASP A 216 4.40 2.85 32.37
CA ASP A 216 4.82 3.60 31.18
C ASP A 216 6.27 4.07 31.29
N PRO A 217 7.17 3.69 30.37
CA PRO A 217 8.57 4.03 30.44
C PRO A 217 8.87 5.50 30.07
N ILE A 218 7.90 6.25 29.53
CA ILE A 218 8.12 7.60 28.98
C ILE A 218 7.95 8.68 30.06
N GLY A 219 8.89 9.63 30.12
CA GLY A 219 8.79 10.80 31.00
C GLY A 219 9.10 10.54 32.48
N ARG A 220 9.65 9.37 32.83
CA ARG A 220 10.01 9.03 34.20
C ARG A 220 11.22 9.84 34.66
N VAL A 221 11.13 10.45 35.84
CA VAL A 221 12.28 11.09 36.48
C VAL A 221 13.20 10.01 37.05
N LEU A 222 14.39 9.89 36.48
CA LEU A 222 15.43 8.92 36.87
C LEU A 222 16.36 9.48 37.95
N LYS A 223 16.59 10.80 37.94
CA LYS A 223 17.40 11.50 38.92
C LYS A 223 16.94 12.95 39.03
N LYS A 224 16.89 13.47 40.25
CA LYS A 224 16.57 14.86 40.55
C LYS A 224 17.57 15.39 41.57
N THR A 225 18.17 16.54 41.32
CA THR A 225 19.17 17.13 42.22
C THR A 225 19.13 18.65 42.12
N GLU A 226 19.12 19.33 43.26
CA GLU A 226 19.30 20.78 43.32
C GLU A 226 20.80 21.09 43.25
N VAL A 227 21.20 21.84 42.23
CA VAL A 227 22.61 22.13 41.92
C VAL A 227 23.05 23.47 42.52
N ALA A 228 22.11 24.39 42.68
CA ALA A 228 22.24 25.66 43.37
C ALA A 228 20.84 26.11 43.83
N ASP A 229 20.76 27.15 44.66
CA ASP A 229 19.49 27.69 45.17
C ASP A 229 18.50 27.97 44.03
N GLY A 230 17.39 27.21 44.01
CA GLY A 230 16.36 27.31 42.97
C GLY A 230 16.69 26.67 41.61
N LEU A 231 17.87 26.07 41.44
CA LEU A 231 18.29 25.40 40.21
C LEU A 231 18.22 23.88 40.36
N VAL A 232 17.12 23.31 39.88
CA VAL A 232 16.86 21.87 39.92
C VAL A 232 17.22 21.22 38.58
N LEU A 233 18.09 20.23 38.62
CA LEU A 233 18.42 19.37 37.48
C LEU A 233 17.64 18.06 37.58
N GLU A 234 16.89 17.74 36.51
CA GLU A 234 16.17 16.48 36.37
C GLU A 234 16.68 15.70 35.15
N LYS A 235 16.94 14.41 35.36
CA LYS A 235 17.17 13.44 34.29
C LYS A 235 15.88 12.66 34.09
N THR A 236 15.26 12.77 32.93
CA THR A 236 14.04 12.06 32.57
C THR A 236 14.27 11.03 31.46
N SER A 237 13.41 10.02 31.37
CA SER A 237 13.39 9.11 30.22
C SER A 237 12.68 9.74 29.02
N SER A 238 13.19 9.47 27.82
CA SER A 238 12.59 9.93 26.56
C SER A 238 12.72 8.81 25.51
N PRO A 239 11.77 8.68 24.57
CA PRO A 239 11.85 7.67 23.52
C PRO A 239 13.05 7.90 22.60
N LEU A 240 13.63 6.82 22.09
CA LEU A 240 14.75 6.87 21.14
C LEU A 240 14.38 7.54 19.80
N GLY A 241 13.09 7.55 19.45
CA GLY A 241 12.58 8.18 18.23
C GLY A 241 11.93 7.17 17.29
N VAL A 242 12.56 6.93 16.14
CA VAL A 242 12.09 5.98 15.12
C VAL A 242 13.02 4.77 15.10
N LEU A 243 12.44 3.58 15.10
CA LEU A 243 13.17 2.31 15.00
C LEU A 243 12.92 1.69 13.63
N LEU A 244 14.00 1.28 12.95
CA LEU A 244 13.93 0.39 11.81
C LEU A 244 14.14 -1.04 12.31
N ILE A 245 13.10 -1.87 12.21
CA ILE A 245 13.15 -3.27 12.62
C ILE A 245 13.17 -4.11 11.34
N VAL A 246 14.23 -4.91 11.18
CA VAL A 246 14.39 -5.85 10.07
C VAL A 246 14.39 -7.25 10.65
N PHE A 247 13.47 -8.09 10.20
CA PHE A 247 13.35 -9.48 10.63
C PHE A 247 13.15 -10.39 9.43
N GLU A 248 13.46 -11.68 9.61
CA GLU A 248 13.35 -12.70 8.58
C GLU A 248 12.40 -13.81 9.04
N SER A 249 11.38 -14.09 8.22
CA SER A 249 10.45 -15.22 8.34
C SER A 249 9.83 -15.41 9.72
N ARG A 250 9.54 -14.31 10.43
CA ARG A 250 8.95 -14.29 11.78
C ARG A 250 7.83 -13.25 11.86
N PRO A 251 6.60 -13.59 11.41
CA PRO A 251 5.47 -12.67 11.52
C PRO A 251 5.15 -12.31 12.99
N ASP A 252 5.54 -13.16 13.95
CA ASP A 252 5.44 -12.92 15.38
C ASP A 252 6.44 -11.88 15.93
N ALA A 253 7.53 -11.59 15.20
CA ALA A 253 8.53 -10.60 15.61
C ALA A 253 7.93 -9.18 15.70
N LEU A 254 6.83 -8.90 14.99
CA LEU A 254 6.17 -7.59 14.99
C LEU A 254 5.70 -7.14 16.38
N VAL A 255 5.49 -8.06 17.31
CA VAL A 255 4.97 -7.79 18.66
C VAL A 255 6.03 -7.99 19.76
N GLN A 256 7.13 -8.70 19.47
CA GLN A 256 8.12 -9.12 20.46
C GLN A 256 9.28 -8.11 20.66
N VAL A 257 9.28 -6.98 19.95
CA VAL A 257 10.30 -5.95 20.15
C VAL A 257 9.95 -5.12 21.38
N SER A 258 10.48 -5.54 22.54
CA SER A 258 10.42 -4.85 23.82
C SER A 258 11.72 -4.11 24.14
#